data_AF-A0A6F9X1K3-F1
#
_entry.id   AF-A0A6F9X1K3-F1
#
_cell.length_a   1.000
_cell.length_b   1.000
_cell.length_c   1.000
_cell.angle_alpha   90.00
_cell.angle_beta   90.00
_cell.angle_gamma   90.00
#
_symmetry.space_group_name_H-M   'P 1'
#
loop_
_entity.id
_entity.type
_entity.pdbx_description
1 polymer ?
#
loop_
_entity_poly.entity_id
_entity_poly.type
_entity_poly.pdbx_seq_one_letter_code
_entity_poly.pdbx_strand_id
1 'polypeptide(L)'
;MSLVEQLRIKLAGLHADETRLSLLIEGLQKQLCEALQPHLNRPAELNILMLDTLFDQLKEYQSSLIVTLSDISRIKRELGER
;
A
#
# COMPACT_ATOMS: atom_id res chain seq x y z
N MET A 1 8.09 8.11 -29.70
CA MET A 1 7.78 8.38 -28.28
C MET A 1 9.07 8.80 -27.59
N SER A 2 9.11 10.02 -27.06
CA SER A 2 10.27 10.57 -26.36
C SER A 2 10.43 9.94 -24.96
N LEU A 3 11.64 10.03 -24.41
CA LEU A 3 11.91 9.55 -23.05
C LEU A 3 11.10 10.34 -21.99
N VAL A 4 10.84 11.64 -22.22
CA VAL A 4 9.98 12.45 -21.35
C VAL A 4 8.54 11.94 -21.35
N GLU A 5 7.99 11.58 -22.51
CA GLU A 5 6.64 10.99 -22.59
C GLU A 5 6.57 9.63 -21.90
N GLN A 6 7.60 8.78 -22.06
CA GLN A 6 7.67 7.49 -21.38
C GLN A 6 7.69 7.66 -19.85
N LEU A 7 8.47 8.60 -19.33
CA LEU A 7 8.54 8.89 -17.90
C LEU A 7 7.22 9.44 -17.36
N ARG A 8 6.51 10.29 -18.11
CA ARG A 8 5.17 10.81 -17.73
C ARG A 8 4.13 9.69 -17.66
N ILE A 9 4.11 8.78 -18.64
CA ILE A 9 3.22 7.62 -18.63
C ILE A 9 3.52 6.73 -17.42
N LYS A 10 4.81 6.43 -17.18
CA LYS A 10 5.23 5.63 -16.03
C LYS A 10 4.84 6.27 -14.70
N LEU A 11 5.03 7.59 -14.56
CA LEU A 11 4.65 8.34 -13.37
C LEU A 11 3.14 8.28 -13.10
N ALA A 12 2.32 8.40 -14.16
CA ALA A 12 0.87 8.26 -14.04
C ALA A 12 0.47 6.85 -13.58
N GLY A 13 1.12 5.80 -14.11
CA GLY A 13 0.92 4.42 -13.66
C GLY A 13 1.26 4.23 -12.18
N LEU A 14 2.40 4.76 -11.73
CA LEU A 14 2.80 4.65 -10.33
C LEU A 14 1.85 5.41 -9.38
N HIS A 15 1.29 6.56 -9.78
CA HIS A 15 0.28 7.25 -8.98
C HIS A 15 -1.04 6.47 -8.88
N ALA A 16 -1.42 5.74 -9.93
CA ALA A 16 -2.55 4.83 -9.86
C ALA A 16 -2.27 3.67 -8.89
N ASP A 17 -1.06 3.11 -8.91
CA ASP A 17 -0.64 2.06 -7.97
C ASP A 17 -0.56 2.56 -6.53
N GLU A 18 -0.03 3.77 -6.29
CA GLU A 18 -0.01 4.43 -4.98
C GLU A 18 -1.43 4.56 -4.41
N THR A 19 -2.38 5.02 -5.23
CA THR A 19 -3.79 5.17 -4.84
C THR A 19 -4.39 3.80 -4.50
N ARG A 20 -4.16 2.81 -5.35
CA ARG A 20 -4.67 1.44 -5.16
C ARG A 20 -4.12 0.80 -3.88
N LEU A 21 -2.81 0.90 -3.63
CA LEU A 21 -2.16 0.35 -2.46
C LEU A 21 -2.65 1.02 -1.17
N SER A 22 -2.82 2.35 -1.19
CA SER A 22 -3.37 3.10 -0.04
C SER A 22 -4.77 2.60 0.33
N LEU A 23 -5.66 2.42 -0.66
CA LEU A 23 -7.01 1.88 -0.43
C LEU A 23 -7.00 0.46 0.13
N LEU A 24 -6.09 -0.40 -0.34
CA LEU A 24 -5.95 -1.76 0.19
C LEU A 24 -5.49 -1.77 1.65
N ILE A 25 -4.51 -0.92 1.99
CA ILE A 25 -4.01 -0.75 3.36
C ILE A 25 -5.13 -0.27 4.28
N GLU A 26 -5.88 0.77 3.88
CA GLU A 26 -7.02 1.27 4.65
C GLU A 26 -8.09 0.19 4.86
N GLY A 27 -8.39 -0.59 3.81
CA GLY A 27 -9.33 -1.71 3.88
C GLY A 27 -8.90 -2.79 4.87
N LEU A 28 -7.62 -3.19 4.84
CA LEU A 28 -7.07 -4.16 5.79
C LEU A 28 -7.03 -3.64 7.22
N GLN A 29 -6.66 -2.37 7.43
CA GLN A 29 -6.69 -1.75 8.76
C GLN A 29 -8.10 -1.73 9.33
N LYS A 30 -9.10 -1.43 8.51
CA LYS A 30 -10.50 -1.50 8.91
C LYS A 30 -10.91 -2.93 9.29
N GLN A 31 -10.56 -3.93 8.48
CA GLN A 31 -10.82 -5.34 8.78
C GLN A 31 -10.15 -5.80 10.07
N LEU A 32 -8.90 -5.38 10.33
CA LEU A 32 -8.20 -5.66 11.57
C LEU A 32 -8.91 -5.04 12.78
N CYS A 33 -9.34 -3.77 12.68
CA CYS A 33 -10.11 -3.13 13.74
C CYS A 33 -11.45 -3.85 14.01
N GLU A 34 -12.18 -4.20 12.95
CA GLU A 34 -13.45 -4.93 13.05
C GLU A 34 -13.27 -6.34 13.62
N ALA A 35 -12.17 -7.02 13.29
CA ALA A 35 -11.83 -8.32 13.84
C ALA A 35 -11.42 -8.23 15.31
N LEU A 36 -10.69 -7.20 15.73
CA LEU A 36 -10.21 -7.07 17.11
C LEU A 36 -11.28 -6.54 18.08
N GLN A 37 -12.19 -5.68 17.61
CA GLN A 37 -13.16 -4.98 18.45
C GLN A 37 -14.04 -5.92 19.31
N PRO A 38 -14.58 -7.05 18.81
CA PRO A 38 -15.41 -7.96 19.61
C PRO A 38 -14.61 -8.69 20.71
N HIS A 39 -13.31 -8.88 20.48
CA HIS A 39 -12.46 -9.71 21.34
C HIS A 39 -11.71 -8.92 22.41
N LEU A 40 -11.83 -7.58 22.45
CA LEU A 40 -11.22 -6.72 23.48
C LEU A 40 -11.62 -7.13 24.91
N ASN A 41 -12.83 -7.66 25.10
CA ASN A 41 -13.33 -8.14 26.40
C ASN A 41 -13.40 -9.67 26.50
N ARG A 42 -13.12 -10.40 25.41
CA ARG A 42 -13.13 -11.87 25.31
C ARG A 42 -12.03 -12.37 24.35
N PRO A 43 -10.76 -12.35 24.78
CA PRO A 43 -9.62 -12.66 23.93
C PRO A 43 -9.54 -14.15 23.52
N ALA A 44 -10.23 -15.05 24.23
CA ALA A 44 -10.20 -16.49 23.96
C ALA A 44 -10.86 -16.93 22.65
N GLU A 45 -11.68 -16.06 22.04
CA GLU A 45 -12.39 -16.34 20.79
C GLU A 45 -11.66 -15.75 19.55
N LEU A 46 -10.49 -15.12 19.76
CA LEU A 46 -9.75 -14.45 18.70
C LEU A 46 -9.12 -15.47 17.75
N ASN A 47 -9.44 -15.39 16.46
CA ASN A 47 -8.80 -16.20 15.44
C ASN A 47 -7.42 -15.62 15.08
N ILE A 48 -6.39 -16.11 15.79
CA ILE A 48 -5.00 -15.68 15.63
C ILE A 48 -4.49 -15.87 14.19
N LEU A 49 -4.83 -17.00 13.55
CA LEU A 49 -4.40 -17.29 12.18
C LEU A 49 -4.94 -16.26 11.16
N MET A 50 -6.17 -15.80 11.35
CA MET A 50 -6.77 -14.76 10.50
C MET A 50 -6.05 -13.41 10.70
N LEU A 51 -5.72 -13.05 11.94
CA LEU A 51 -4.98 -11.82 12.23
C LEU A 51 -3.58 -11.85 11.64
N ASP A 52 -2.85 -12.95 11.80
CA ASP A 52 -1.50 -13.10 11.25
C ASP A 52 -1.52 -12.90 9.73
N THR A 53 -2.49 -13.51 9.04
CA THR A 53 -2.69 -13.34 7.59
C THR A 53 -2.95 -11.88 7.21
N LEU A 54 -3.81 -11.18 7.95
CA LEU A 54 -4.12 -9.76 7.69
C LEU A 54 -2.91 -8.86 7.96
N PHE A 55 -2.12 -9.15 9.00
CA PHE A 55 -0.88 -8.42 9.31
C PHE A 55 0.21 -8.63 8.25
N ASP A 56 0.37 -9.86 7.77
CA ASP A 56 1.32 -10.16 6.70
C ASP A 56 0.96 -9.42 5.41
N GLN A 57 -0.32 -9.45 5.01
CA GLN A 57 -0.81 -8.69 3.86
C GLN A 57 -0.61 -7.18 4.02
N LEU A 58 -0.87 -6.65 5.23
CA LEU A 58 -0.67 -5.23 5.52
C LEU A 58 0.80 -4.84 5.34
N LYS A 59 1.71 -5.66 5.87
CA LYS A 59 3.16 -5.44 5.77
C LYS A 59 3.65 -5.50 4.32
N GLU A 60 3.14 -6.43 3.52
CA GLU A 60 3.47 -6.56 2.10
C GLU A 60 3.01 -5.33 1.30
N TYR A 61 1.78 -4.87 1.51
CA TYR A 61 1.27 -3.69 0.82
C TYR A 61 1.95 -2.39 1.26
N GLN A 62 2.28 -2.25 2.55
CA GLN A 62 3.08 -1.11 3.03
C GLN A 62 4.47 -1.10 2.39
N SER A 63 5.13 -2.26 2.29
CA SER A 63 6.43 -2.38 1.63
C SER A 63 6.34 -2.00 0.15
N SER A 64 5.30 -2.47 -0.54
CA SER A 64 5.02 -2.15 -1.94
C SER A 64 4.77 -0.66 -2.15
N LEU A 65 4.05 -0.01 -1.22
CA LEU A 65 3.78 1.43 -1.26
C LEU A 65 5.06 2.24 -1.11
N ILE A 66 5.96 1.85 -0.19
CA ILE A 66 7.26 2.52 -0.01
C ILE A 66 8.10 2.46 -1.29
N VAL A 67 8.15 1.31 -1.96
CA VAL A 67 8.86 1.16 -3.24
C VAL A 67 8.24 2.06 -4.31
N THR A 68 6.91 2.07 -4.41
CA THR A 68 6.16 2.91 -5.38
C THR A 68 6.44 4.40 -5.18
N LEU A 69 6.40 4.89 -3.94
CA LEU A 69 6.71 6.27 -3.59
C LEU A 69 8.17 6.65 -3.90
N SER A 70 9.10 5.70 -3.69
CA SER A 70 10.51 5.88 -4.03
C SER A 70 10.70 6.01 -5.54
N ASP A 71 10.01 5.19 -6.33
CA ASP A 71 10.03 5.25 -7.78
C ASP A 71 9.42 6.55 -8.33
N ILE A 72 8.30 7.00 -7.76
CA ILE A 72 7.69 8.30 -8.07
C ILE A 72 8.70 9.43 -7.85
N SER A 73 9.36 9.42 -6.68
CA SER A 73 10.33 10.45 -6.31
C SER A 73 11.53 10.48 -7.26
N ARG A 74 12.03 9.30 -7.64
CA ARG A 74 13.11 9.17 -8.64
C ARG A 74 12.69 9.74 -9.99
N ILE A 75 11.52 9.37 -10.51
CA ILE A 75 11.06 9.82 -11.83
C ILE A 75 10.79 11.33 -11.84
N LYS A 76 10.22 11.88 -10.76
CA LYS A 76 10.03 13.33 -10.62
C LYS A 76 11.36 14.08 -10.68
N ARG A 77 12.42 13.54 -10.08
CA ARG A 77 13.77 14.10 -10.19
C ARG A 77 14.29 14.05 -11.63
N GLU A 78 14.20 12.89 -12.28
CA GLU A 78 14.63 12.73 -13.68
C GLU A 78 13.87 13.65 -14.66
N LEU A 79 12.60 13.97 -14.38
CA LEU A 79 11.80 14.91 -15.17
C LEU A 79 12.12 16.37 -14.87
N GLY A 80 12.59 16.71 -13.66
CA GLY A 80 13.00 18.07 -13.28
C GLY A 80 14.44 18.42 -13.65
N GLU A 81 15.29 17.41 -13.85
CA GLU A 81 16.68 17.54 -14.33
C GLU A 81 16.80 17.59 -15.86
N ARG A 82 15.68 17.55 -16.60
CA ARG A 82 15.59 17.55 -18.07
C ARG A 82 14.83 18.75 -18.59
#